data_AF-A0A350CL98-F1
#
_entry.id   AF-A0A350CL98-F1
#
_cell.length_a   1.000
_cell.length_b   1.000
_cell.length_c   1.000
_cell.angle_alpha   90.00
_cell.angle_beta   90.00
_cell.angle_gamma   90.00
#
_symmetry.space_group_name_H-M   'P 1'
#
loop_
_entity.id
_entity.type
_entity.pdbx_description
1 polymer ?
#
loop_
_entity_poly.entity_id
_entity_poly.type
_entity_poly.pdbx_seq_one_letter_code
_entity_poly.pdbx_strand_id
1 'polypeptide(L)'
;AVANYKAARARCDSLSGNPHDVCEAEAKAERVRTEEEAAAAYKNTLKAYTQARMRIADANYARDKARCGALAGNDRDVCLKQAKAAQVAAQADATADRKMIEARNNAREDKLTAEYRVALQKCDAFAGAAKDQCVQAAKTAYGK
;
A
#
# COMPACT_ATOMS: atom_id res chain seq x y z
N ALA A 1 -15.71 0.15 -11.49
CA ALA A 1 -14.80 -1.01 -11.65
C ALA A 1 -15.49 -2.20 -12.36
N VAL A 2 -16.55 -2.78 -11.78
CA VAL A 2 -17.17 -4.03 -12.29
C VAL A 2 -17.72 -3.95 -13.72
N ALA A 3 -18.41 -2.86 -14.09
CA ALA A 3 -18.94 -2.68 -15.45
C ALA A 3 -17.82 -2.61 -16.51
N ASN A 4 -16.72 -1.92 -16.20
CA ASN A 4 -15.55 -1.81 -17.07
C ASN A 4 -14.82 -3.15 -17.20
N TYR A 5 -14.70 -3.93 -16.12
CA TYR A 5 -14.12 -5.27 -16.16
C TYR A 5 -14.93 -6.23 -17.04
N LYS A 6 -16.26 -6.23 -16.92
CA LYS A 6 -17.13 -7.09 -17.74
C LYS A 6 -17.01 -6.75 -19.23
N ALA A 7 -16.99 -5.46 -19.59
CA ALA A 7 -16.82 -5.02 -20.97
C ALA A 7 -15.42 -5.34 -21.50
N ALA A 8 -14.36 -5.15 -20.70
CA ALA A 8 -12.99 -5.49 -21.09
C ALA A 8 -12.83 -6.99 -21.33
N ARG A 9 -13.38 -7.84 -20.43
CA ARG A 9 -13.32 -9.29 -20.57
C ARG A 9 -14.08 -9.81 -21.78
N ALA A 10 -15.26 -9.25 -22.08
CA ALA A 10 -16.04 -9.64 -23.26
C ALA A 10 -15.30 -9.37 -24.58
N ARG A 11 -14.38 -8.40 -24.61
CA ARG A 11 -13.51 -8.16 -25.78
C ARG A 11 -12.43 -9.23 -25.92
N CYS A 12 -12.08 -9.92 -24.85
CA CYS A 12 -11.13 -11.02 -24.91
C CYS A 12 -11.73 -12.24 -25.61
N ASP A 13 -13.05 -12.43 -25.56
CA ASP A 13 -13.75 -13.59 -26.14
C ASP A 13 -13.54 -13.71 -27.67
N SER A 14 -13.17 -12.62 -28.36
CA SER A 14 -12.83 -12.66 -29.79
C SER A 14 -11.40 -13.15 -30.07
N LEU A 15 -10.61 -13.40 -29.04
CA LEU A 15 -9.23 -13.89 -29.13
C LEU A 15 -9.19 -15.39 -28.80
N SER A 16 -8.10 -16.05 -29.17
CA SER A 16 -7.85 -17.44 -28.82
C SER A 16 -6.39 -17.66 -28.43
N GLY A 17 -6.12 -18.75 -27.69
CA GLY A 17 -4.78 -19.10 -27.23
C GLY A 17 -4.16 -18.04 -26.33
N ASN A 18 -2.83 -17.87 -26.42
CA ASN A 18 -2.11 -16.94 -25.55
C ASN A 18 -2.62 -15.48 -25.62
N PRO A 19 -2.97 -14.90 -26.79
CA PRO A 19 -3.61 -13.59 -26.85
C PRO A 19 -4.86 -13.45 -25.97
N HIS A 20 -5.72 -14.47 -25.92
CA HIS A 20 -6.89 -14.50 -25.05
C HIS A 20 -6.48 -14.49 -23.57
N ASP A 21 -5.51 -15.34 -23.20
CA ASP A 21 -5.03 -15.44 -21.81
C ASP A 21 -4.40 -14.13 -21.32
N VAL A 22 -3.62 -13.46 -22.17
CA VAL A 22 -3.02 -12.15 -21.88
C VAL A 22 -4.11 -11.11 -21.67
N CYS A 23 -5.09 -11.04 -22.57
CA CYS A 23 -6.21 -10.10 -22.45
C CYS A 23 -6.98 -10.30 -21.14
N GLU A 24 -7.30 -11.54 -20.78
CA GLU A 24 -7.98 -11.82 -19.51
C GLU A 24 -7.13 -11.41 -18.30
N ALA A 25 -5.83 -11.69 -18.33
CA ALA A 25 -4.94 -11.38 -17.22
C ALA A 25 -4.74 -9.86 -17.06
N GLU A 26 -4.68 -9.10 -18.16
CA GLU A 26 -4.64 -7.65 -18.16
C GLU A 26 -5.92 -7.05 -17.57
N ALA A 27 -7.09 -7.52 -18.01
CA ALA A 27 -8.38 -7.08 -17.46
C ALA A 27 -8.49 -7.37 -15.95
N LYS A 28 -8.03 -8.54 -15.50
CA LYS A 28 -8.00 -8.90 -14.07
C LYS A 28 -7.04 -8.02 -13.29
N ALA A 29 -5.84 -7.77 -13.81
CA ALA A 29 -4.85 -6.91 -13.15
C ALA A 29 -5.35 -5.48 -12.99
N GLU A 30 -6.00 -4.92 -14.01
CA GLU A 30 -6.57 -3.57 -13.95
C GLU A 30 -7.75 -3.47 -12.98
N ARG A 31 -8.60 -4.50 -12.94
CA ARG A 31 -9.67 -4.58 -11.94
C ARG A 31 -9.10 -4.58 -10.53
N VAL A 32 -8.12 -5.44 -10.25
CA VAL A 32 -7.46 -5.50 -8.94
C VAL A 32 -6.87 -4.15 -8.59
N ARG A 33 -6.12 -3.51 -9.51
CA ARG A 33 -5.59 -2.16 -9.29
C ARG A 33 -6.66 -1.17 -8.86
N THR A 34 -7.71 -1.03 -9.66
CA THR A 34 -8.79 -0.07 -9.39
C THR A 34 -9.46 -0.34 -8.04
N GLU A 35 -9.80 -1.60 -7.76
CA GLU A 35 -10.48 -1.98 -6.52
C GLU A 35 -9.59 -1.78 -5.29
N GLU A 36 -8.31 -2.13 -5.39
CA GLU A 36 -7.35 -2.02 -4.30
C GLU A 36 -6.95 -0.59 -3.99
N GLU A 37 -6.73 0.23 -5.01
CA GLU A 37 -6.45 1.67 -4.85
C GLU A 37 -7.65 2.38 -4.23
N ALA A 38 -8.88 2.09 -4.70
CA ALA A 38 -10.09 2.65 -4.12
C ALA A 38 -10.30 2.19 -2.67
N ALA A 39 -10.10 0.91 -2.38
CA ALA A 39 -10.24 0.38 -1.02
C ALA A 39 -9.18 0.94 -0.07
N ALA A 40 -7.95 1.14 -0.54
CA ALA A 40 -6.89 1.76 0.24
C ALA A 40 -7.17 3.24 0.51
N ALA A 41 -7.63 3.98 -0.51
CA ALA A 41 -8.03 5.37 -0.37
C ALA A 41 -9.20 5.53 0.62
N TYR A 42 -10.21 4.67 0.54
CA TYR A 42 -11.35 4.68 1.46
C TYR A 42 -10.93 4.42 2.91
N LYS A 43 -10.06 3.42 3.14
CA LYS A 43 -9.58 3.10 4.50
C LYS A 43 -8.58 4.12 5.02
N ASN A 44 -7.84 4.76 4.13
CA ASN A 44 -6.80 5.75 4.40
C ASN A 44 -5.83 5.36 5.53
N THR A 45 -5.38 4.10 5.55
CA THR A 45 -4.40 3.62 6.53
C THR A 45 -3.15 3.11 5.82
N LEU A 46 -1.98 3.28 6.46
CA LEU A 46 -0.72 2.75 5.95
C LEU A 46 -0.82 1.26 5.62
N LYS A 47 -1.45 0.48 6.51
CA LYS A 47 -1.69 -0.96 6.29
C LYS A 47 -2.50 -1.24 5.02
N ALA A 48 -3.57 -0.47 4.77
CA ALA A 48 -4.38 -0.65 3.59
C ALA A 48 -3.61 -0.33 2.30
N TYR A 49 -2.85 0.76 2.27
CA TYR A 49 -2.01 1.11 1.13
C TYR A 49 -0.90 0.06 0.87
N THR A 50 -0.24 -0.45 1.91
CA THR A 50 0.75 -1.52 1.75
C THR A 50 0.11 -2.79 1.20
N GLN A 51 -1.03 -3.21 1.74
CA GLN A 51 -1.73 -4.41 1.27
C GLN A 51 -2.20 -4.28 -0.18
N ALA A 52 -2.71 -3.12 -0.57
CA ALA A 52 -3.08 -2.83 -1.96
C ALA A 52 -1.88 -3.00 -2.90
N ARG A 53 -0.72 -2.42 -2.55
CA ARG A 53 0.51 -2.57 -3.35
C ARG A 53 0.94 -4.04 -3.48
N MET A 54 0.81 -4.84 -2.43
CA MET A 54 1.12 -6.28 -2.50
C MET A 54 0.19 -7.02 -3.46
N ARG A 55 -1.13 -6.80 -3.36
CA ARG A 55 -2.12 -7.46 -4.23
C ARG A 55 -1.99 -7.01 -5.70
N ILE A 56 -1.67 -5.74 -5.93
CA ILE A 56 -1.38 -5.20 -7.27
C ILE A 56 -0.12 -5.86 -7.85
N ALA A 57 0.93 -6.05 -7.05
CA ALA A 57 2.13 -6.77 -7.49
C ALA A 57 1.83 -8.22 -7.90
N ASP A 58 0.98 -8.92 -7.14
CA ASP A 58 0.55 -10.29 -7.47
C ASP A 58 -0.25 -10.35 -8.77
N ALA A 59 -1.16 -9.40 -8.98
CA ALA A 59 -1.96 -9.33 -10.20
C ALA A 59 -1.10 -8.97 -11.43
N ASN A 60 -0.14 -8.07 -11.27
CA ASN A 60 0.85 -7.75 -12.31
C ASN A 60 1.70 -8.97 -12.67
N TYR A 61 2.16 -9.74 -11.67
CA TYR A 61 2.89 -10.98 -11.92
C TYR A 61 2.05 -12.00 -12.71
N ALA A 62 0.77 -12.16 -12.38
CA ALA A 62 -0.13 -13.04 -13.13
C ALA A 62 -0.27 -12.61 -14.60
N ARG A 63 -0.42 -11.29 -14.85
CA ARG A 63 -0.41 -10.72 -16.21
C ARG A 63 0.89 -11.01 -16.93
N ASP A 64 2.03 -10.74 -16.32
CA ASP A 64 3.33 -10.91 -16.97
C ASP A 64 3.63 -12.39 -17.23
N LYS A 65 3.21 -13.29 -16.33
CA LYS A 65 3.25 -14.73 -16.55
C LYS A 65 2.41 -15.15 -17.77
N ALA A 66 1.22 -14.58 -17.95
CA ALA A 66 0.39 -14.85 -19.13
C ALA A 66 1.09 -14.40 -20.42
N ARG A 67 1.75 -13.23 -20.41
CA ARG A 67 2.52 -12.72 -21.56
C ARG A 67 3.69 -13.64 -21.94
N CYS A 68 4.31 -14.29 -20.96
CA CYS A 68 5.35 -15.29 -21.22
C CYS A 68 4.82 -16.58 -21.89
N GLY A 69 3.51 -16.79 -21.96
CA GLY A 69 2.92 -18.04 -22.44
C GLY A 69 3.11 -18.33 -23.93
N ALA A 70 3.38 -17.32 -24.76
CA ALA A 70 3.73 -17.50 -26.18
C ALA A 70 5.20 -17.87 -26.42
N LEU A 71 6.06 -17.75 -25.40
CA LEU A 71 7.49 -18.05 -25.51
C LEU A 71 7.77 -19.53 -25.25
N ALA A 72 8.93 -20.00 -25.70
CA ALA A 72 9.39 -21.38 -25.50
C ALA A 72 10.86 -21.42 -25.06
N GLY A 73 11.27 -22.56 -24.50
CA GLY A 73 12.65 -22.80 -24.07
C GLY A 73 13.17 -21.74 -23.09
N ASN A 74 14.44 -21.38 -23.25
CA ASN A 74 15.13 -20.42 -22.39
C ASN A 74 14.44 -19.04 -22.35
N ASP A 75 13.84 -18.59 -23.45
CA ASP A 75 13.18 -17.28 -23.50
C ASP A 75 11.97 -17.22 -22.57
N ARG A 76 11.22 -18.32 -22.47
CA ARG A 76 10.12 -18.45 -21.52
C ARG A 76 10.63 -18.43 -20.08
N ASP A 77 11.70 -19.16 -19.79
CA ASP A 77 12.27 -19.24 -18.44
C ASP A 77 12.79 -17.88 -17.98
N VAL A 78 13.49 -17.16 -18.86
CA VAL A 78 13.96 -15.79 -18.59
C VAL A 78 12.77 -14.85 -18.35
N CYS A 79 11.73 -14.91 -19.18
CA CYS A 79 10.53 -14.09 -19.01
C CYS A 79 9.85 -14.33 -17.65
N LEU A 80 9.67 -15.61 -17.25
CA LEU A 80 9.08 -15.96 -15.97
C LEU A 80 9.93 -15.49 -14.77
N LYS A 81 11.26 -15.60 -14.87
CA LYS A 81 12.19 -15.10 -13.86
C LYS A 81 12.12 -13.57 -13.74
N GLN A 82 12.03 -12.85 -14.86
CA GLN A 82 11.87 -11.39 -14.87
C GLN A 82 10.54 -10.97 -14.24
N ALA A 83 9.43 -11.62 -14.61
CA ALA A 83 8.12 -11.37 -14.01
C ALA A 83 8.15 -11.60 -12.48
N LYS A 84 8.79 -12.69 -12.04
CA LYS A 84 8.92 -12.98 -10.60
C LYS A 84 9.82 -11.97 -9.89
N ALA A 85 10.93 -11.56 -10.51
CA ALA A 85 11.81 -10.54 -9.96
C ALA A 85 11.08 -9.21 -9.78
N ALA A 86 10.29 -8.79 -10.77
CA ALA A 86 9.46 -7.59 -10.69
C ALA A 86 8.43 -7.66 -9.54
N GLN A 87 7.78 -8.82 -9.35
CA GLN A 87 6.87 -9.04 -8.23
C GLN A 87 7.59 -8.87 -6.88
N VAL A 88 8.72 -9.54 -6.72
CA VAL A 88 9.52 -9.52 -5.48
C VAL A 88 10.00 -8.11 -5.18
N ALA A 89 10.50 -7.38 -6.19
CA ALA A 89 10.92 -6.00 -6.05
C ALA A 89 9.77 -5.10 -5.57
N ALA A 90 8.60 -5.16 -6.22
CA ALA A 90 7.45 -4.35 -5.85
C ALA A 90 6.94 -4.64 -4.42
N GLN A 91 6.97 -5.91 -3.99
CA GLN A 91 6.60 -6.30 -2.62
C GLN A 91 7.63 -5.86 -1.58
N ALA A 92 8.93 -5.95 -1.92
CA ALA A 92 10.01 -5.49 -1.08
C ALA A 92 9.93 -3.98 -0.86
N ASP A 93 9.74 -3.20 -1.93
CA ASP A 93 9.56 -1.74 -1.87
C ASP A 93 8.35 -1.36 -1.00
N ALA A 94 7.22 -2.03 -1.18
CA ALA A 94 6.02 -1.79 -0.36
C ALA A 94 6.27 -2.07 1.13
N THR A 95 7.08 -3.07 1.44
CA THR A 95 7.47 -3.41 2.82
C THR A 95 8.45 -2.40 3.40
N ALA A 96 9.44 -1.97 2.60
CA ALA A 96 10.44 -0.99 3.00
C ALA A 96 9.80 0.37 3.31
N ASP A 97 8.91 0.83 2.42
CA ASP A 97 8.17 2.08 2.60
C ASP A 97 7.32 2.06 3.88
N ARG A 98 6.63 0.92 4.14
CA ARG A 98 5.86 0.76 5.37
C ARG A 98 6.74 0.92 6.61
N LYS A 99 7.85 0.19 6.67
CA LYS A 99 8.78 0.23 7.82
C LYS A 99 9.34 1.64 8.02
N MET A 100 9.69 2.32 6.93
CA MET A 100 10.20 3.69 6.99
C MET A 100 9.15 4.67 7.55
N ILE A 101 7.89 4.57 7.11
CA ILE A 101 6.81 5.43 7.61
C ILE A 101 6.50 5.12 9.08
N GLU A 102 6.43 3.84 9.46
CA GLU A 102 6.27 3.40 10.85
C GLU A 102 7.38 3.98 11.74
N ALA A 103 8.64 3.86 11.33
CA ALA A 103 9.78 4.40 12.08
C ALA A 103 9.70 5.93 12.25
N ARG A 104 9.31 6.68 11.20
CA ARG A 104 9.12 8.14 11.27
C ARG A 104 7.99 8.52 12.22
N ASN A 105 6.87 7.78 12.20
CA ASN A 105 5.74 8.04 13.09
C ASN A 105 6.10 7.79 14.55
N ASN A 106 6.76 6.66 14.84
CA ASN A 106 7.23 6.34 16.19
C ASN A 106 8.21 7.40 16.70
N ALA A 107 9.20 7.79 15.89
CA ALA A 107 10.15 8.83 16.26
C ALA A 107 9.48 10.18 16.53
N ARG A 108 8.42 10.52 15.78
CA ARG A 108 7.61 11.73 16.04
C ARG A 108 6.83 11.62 17.35
N GLU A 109 6.22 10.48 17.61
CA GLU A 109 5.49 10.22 18.86
C GLU A 109 6.41 10.29 20.09
N ASP A 110 7.61 9.73 20.01
CA ASP A 110 8.60 9.77 21.09
C ASP A 110 9.00 11.21 21.41
N LYS A 111 9.27 12.03 20.38
CA LYS A 111 9.61 13.45 20.54
C LYS A 111 8.47 14.22 21.21
N LEU A 112 7.24 14.09 20.69
CA LEU A 112 6.07 14.74 21.27
C LEU A 112 5.83 14.29 22.72
N THR A 113 6.07 13.01 23.02
CA THR A 113 5.95 12.48 24.38
C THR A 113 6.99 13.08 25.32
N ALA A 114 8.25 13.19 24.88
CA ALA A 114 9.31 13.80 25.66
C ALA A 114 9.02 15.30 25.93
N GLU A 115 8.63 16.05 24.90
CA GLU A 115 8.28 17.47 25.02
C GLU A 115 7.04 17.68 25.91
N TYR A 116 6.02 16.82 25.79
CA TYR A 116 4.86 16.83 26.67
C TYR A 116 5.24 16.60 28.14
N ARG A 117 6.13 15.65 28.43
CA ARG A 117 6.63 15.42 29.80
C ARG A 117 7.32 16.67 30.36
N VAL A 118 8.13 17.36 29.55
CA VAL A 118 8.75 18.64 29.94
C VAL A 118 7.69 19.72 30.19
N ALA A 119 6.66 19.81 29.34
CA ALA A 119 5.57 20.76 29.52
C ALA A 119 4.80 20.50 30.83
N LEU A 120 4.52 19.24 31.15
CA LEU A 120 3.91 18.86 32.43
C LEU A 120 4.78 19.28 33.62
N GLN A 121 6.10 19.04 33.55
CA GLN A 121 7.03 19.47 34.60
C GLN A 121 7.04 20.99 34.80
N LYS A 122 6.88 21.78 33.74
CA LYS A 122 6.74 23.24 33.85
C LYS A 122 5.43 23.64 34.54
N CYS A 123 4.36 22.89 34.34
CA CYS A 123 3.08 23.16 35.00
C CYS A 123 3.13 22.92 36.52
N ASP A 124 4.11 22.17 37.02
CA ASP A 124 4.30 21.96 38.46
C ASP A 124 4.66 23.24 39.23
N ALA A 125 5.05 24.31 38.54
CA ALA A 125 5.21 25.63 39.14
C ALA A 125 3.87 26.29 39.55
N PHE A 126 2.74 25.75 39.12
CA PHE A 126 1.40 26.27 39.43
C PHE A 126 0.66 25.36 40.43
N ALA A 127 -0.43 25.87 41.00
CA ALA A 127 -1.33 25.12 41.87
C ALA A 127 -2.81 25.41 41.54
N GLY A 128 -3.69 24.50 41.97
CA GLY A 128 -5.14 24.62 41.76
C GLY A 128 -5.53 24.78 40.30
N ALA A 129 -6.55 25.61 40.03
CA ALA A 129 -7.09 25.82 38.70
C ALA A 129 -6.05 26.26 37.65
N ALA A 130 -5.01 27.01 38.05
CA ALA A 130 -3.95 27.42 37.13
C ALA A 130 -3.11 26.22 36.66
N LYS A 131 -2.82 25.27 37.55
CA LYS A 131 -2.13 24.02 37.18
C LYS A 131 -2.98 23.18 36.23
N ASP A 132 -4.26 23.03 36.54
CA ASP A 132 -5.18 22.25 35.72
C ASP A 132 -5.29 22.83 34.31
N GLN A 133 -5.42 24.16 34.18
CA GLN A 133 -5.42 24.85 32.89
C GLN A 133 -4.10 24.66 32.12
N CYS A 134 -2.95 24.74 32.80
CA CYS A 134 -1.65 24.49 32.18
C CYS A 134 -1.54 23.07 31.61
N VAL A 135 -1.96 22.06 32.39
CA VAL A 135 -1.93 20.65 31.96
C VAL A 135 -2.86 20.41 30.78
N GLN A 136 -4.06 20.99 30.78
CA GLN A 136 -4.98 20.87 29.64
C GLN A 136 -4.43 21.53 28.38
N ALA A 137 -3.85 22.73 28.51
CA ALA A 137 -3.18 23.39 27.39
C ALA A 137 -2.04 22.54 26.82
N ALA A 138 -1.24 21.88 27.67
CA ALA A 138 -0.20 20.96 27.24
C ALA A 138 -0.78 19.74 26.50
N LYS A 139 -1.84 19.11 27.01
CA LYS A 139 -2.51 17.99 26.33
C LYS A 139 -2.98 18.37 24.93
N THR A 140 -3.65 19.52 24.80
CA THR A 140 -4.10 20.04 23.51
C THR A 140 -2.93 20.35 22.57
N ALA A 141 -1.87 21.00 23.07
CA ALA A 141 -0.72 21.38 22.25
C ALA A 141 0.04 20.17 21.68
N TYR A 142 0.14 19.08 22.45
CA TYR A 142 0.91 17.88 22.07
C TYR A 142 0.04 16.72 21.55
N GLY A 143 -1.29 16.88 21.51
CA GLY A 143 -2.23 15.84 21.08
C GLY A 143 -2.19 14.60 21.97
N LYS A 144 -2.11 14.80 23.29
CA LYS A 144 -2.00 13.76 24.31
C LYS A 144 -3.25 13.65 25.19
#